data_AF-A0A6L7F4D3-F1
#
_entry.id   AF-A0A6L7F4D3-F1
#
_cell.length_a   1.000
_cell.length_b   1.000
_cell.length_c   1.000
_cell.angle_alpha   90.00
_cell.angle_beta   90.00
_cell.angle_gamma   90.00
#
_symmetry.space_group_name_H-M   'P 1'
#
loop_
_entity.id
_entity.type
_entity.pdbx_description
1 polymer ?
#
loop_
_entity_poly.entity_id
_entity_poly.type
_entity_poly.pdbx_seq_one_letter_code
_entity_poly.pdbx_strand_id
1 'polypeptide(L)'
;MLLPALLASVLTTVAAPALAAPAAPTADEPTLLTYTQRQGTVTLHNIGDTEAKLPGAPASFRSYARSQMRATWQDYLGGRPACKGVPHITVRGLRTDGFAYGDVSERPRPGCQDGGGYVAIWAVRKGAWKQVIGTQDVPTCARLEKLDIPSDIGVTQCAEGADVVDYVHD
;
A
#
# COMPACT_ATOMS: atom_id res chain seq x y z
N MET A 1 69.72 44.04 -1.54
CA MET A 1 68.80 43.29 -0.64
C MET A 1 67.39 43.55 -1.15
N LEU A 2 66.48 42.64 -1.46
CA LEU A 2 66.40 41.17 -1.46
C LEU A 2 65.15 40.86 -2.33
N LEU A 3 65.24 40.00 -3.36
CA LEU A 3 64.10 39.49 -4.14
C LEU A 3 63.34 38.41 -3.34
N PRO A 4 62.00 38.28 -3.45
CA PRO A 4 61.32 37.03 -3.13
C PRO A 4 60.90 36.28 -4.42
N ALA A 5 61.26 35.00 -4.45
CA ALA A 5 60.96 34.04 -5.51
C ALA A 5 59.52 33.49 -5.37
N LEU A 6 58.79 33.42 -6.49
CA LEU A 6 57.50 32.73 -6.61
C LEU A 6 57.75 31.25 -6.91
N LEU A 7 57.39 30.35 -5.98
CA LEU A 7 57.24 28.93 -6.25
C LEU A 7 55.82 28.64 -6.76
N ALA A 8 55.70 28.10 -7.97
CA ALA A 8 54.47 27.56 -8.51
C ALA A 8 54.44 26.03 -8.31
N SER A 9 53.44 25.53 -7.58
CA SER A 9 53.21 24.10 -7.38
C SER A 9 52.23 23.56 -8.43
N VAL A 10 52.67 22.58 -9.21
CA VAL A 10 51.85 21.87 -10.20
C VAL A 10 51.13 20.71 -9.51
N LEU A 11 49.80 20.71 -9.52
CA LEU A 11 48.96 19.63 -9.01
C LEU A 11 48.54 18.70 -10.16
N THR A 12 49.08 17.48 -10.17
CA THR A 12 48.72 16.43 -11.12
C THR A 12 47.44 15.75 -10.66
N THR A 13 46.35 15.88 -11.41
CA THR A 13 45.07 15.23 -11.10
C THR A 13 45.07 13.80 -11.66
N VAL A 14 45.02 12.80 -10.78
CA VAL A 14 44.88 11.39 -11.17
C VAL A 14 43.40 11.10 -11.42
N ALA A 15 43.01 10.81 -12.66
CA ALA A 15 41.66 10.40 -13.01
C ALA A 15 41.42 8.93 -12.59
N ALA A 16 40.46 8.72 -11.67
CA ALA A 16 40.05 7.39 -11.25
C ALA A 16 39.16 6.72 -12.33
N PRO A 17 39.28 5.40 -12.56
CA PRO A 17 38.44 4.69 -13.49
C PRO A 17 37.00 4.65 -12.99
N ALA A 18 36.05 5.04 -13.84
CA ALA A 18 34.62 4.94 -13.57
C ALA A 18 34.21 3.45 -13.52
N LEU A 19 33.95 2.94 -12.31
CA LEU A 19 33.27 1.66 -12.12
C LEU A 19 31.88 1.75 -12.76
N ALA A 20 31.63 0.88 -13.73
CA ALA A 20 30.30 0.70 -14.31
C ALA A 20 29.32 0.33 -13.19
N ALA A 21 28.31 1.17 -12.99
CA ALA A 21 27.26 0.90 -12.02
C ALA A 21 26.50 -0.39 -12.44
N PRO A 22 26.17 -1.27 -11.49
CA PRO A 22 25.36 -2.45 -11.79
C PRO A 22 24.03 -2.01 -12.40
N ALA A 23 23.62 -2.69 -13.48
CA ALA A 23 22.35 -2.44 -14.14
C ALA A 23 21.21 -2.51 -13.11
N ALA A 24 20.35 -1.48 -13.09
CA ALA A 24 19.19 -1.47 -12.22
C ALA A 24 18.30 -2.68 -12.56
N PRO A 25 17.77 -3.40 -11.56
CA PRO A 25 16.83 -4.48 -11.81
C PRO A 25 15.64 -3.92 -12.61
N THR A 26 15.35 -4.54 -13.74
CA THR A 26 14.12 -4.31 -14.52
C THR A 26 12.94 -4.50 -13.60
N ALA A 27 12.09 -3.47 -13.49
CA ALA A 27 10.85 -3.58 -12.73
C ALA A 27 9.99 -4.68 -13.36
N ASP A 28 9.58 -5.67 -12.55
CA ASP A 28 8.63 -6.69 -12.99
C ASP A 28 7.32 -6.01 -13.41
N GLU A 29 6.71 -6.50 -14.49
CA GLU A 29 5.42 -6.01 -14.97
C GLU A 29 4.34 -6.06 -13.88
N PRO A 30 3.47 -5.03 -13.78
CA PRO A 30 2.35 -5.04 -12.85
C PRO A 30 1.51 -6.30 -13.01
N THR A 31 1.33 -7.03 -11.91
CA THR A 31 0.54 -8.27 -11.91
C THR A 31 -0.61 -8.12 -10.92
N LEU A 32 -1.85 -8.29 -11.39
CA LEU A 32 -3.01 -8.43 -10.53
C LEU A 32 -3.00 -9.81 -9.88
N LEU A 33 -2.92 -9.84 -8.55
CA LEU A 33 -3.02 -11.05 -7.76
C LEU A 33 -4.49 -11.42 -7.57
N THR A 34 -4.87 -12.57 -8.09
CA THR A 34 -6.17 -13.17 -7.85
C THR A 34 -6.07 -14.19 -6.73
N TYR A 35 -7.00 -14.13 -5.77
CA TYR A 35 -7.03 -15.06 -4.65
C TYR A 35 -8.18 -16.04 -4.81
N THR A 36 -7.90 -17.33 -4.65
CA THR A 36 -8.89 -18.41 -4.86
C THR A 36 -9.92 -18.56 -3.72
N GLN A 37 -9.79 -17.80 -2.63
CA GLN A 37 -10.75 -17.84 -1.53
C GLN A 37 -12.02 -17.04 -1.88
N ARG A 38 -13.19 -17.60 -1.52
CA ARG A 38 -14.56 -17.02 -1.64
C ARG A 38 -14.67 -15.86 -2.63
N GLN A 39 -14.91 -16.19 -3.90
CA GLN A 39 -15.20 -15.21 -4.98
C GLN A 39 -14.10 -14.18 -5.25
N GLY A 40 -12.81 -14.54 -5.09
CA GLY A 40 -11.71 -13.62 -5.41
C GLY A 40 -11.20 -12.81 -4.22
N THR A 41 -11.66 -13.07 -3.00
CA THR A 41 -11.41 -12.23 -1.83
C THR A 41 -10.66 -12.97 -0.73
N VAL A 42 -9.79 -12.26 -0.01
CA VAL A 42 -9.06 -12.79 1.16
C VAL A 42 -9.38 -11.93 2.37
N THR A 43 -9.84 -12.57 3.45
CA THR A 43 -10.00 -11.89 4.74
C THR A 43 -8.93 -12.32 5.73
N LEU A 44 -8.22 -11.33 6.25
CA LEU A 44 -7.29 -11.44 7.38
C LEU A 44 -8.09 -11.26 8.68
N HIS A 45 -8.26 -12.33 9.43
CA HIS A 45 -8.98 -12.29 10.71
C HIS A 45 -8.06 -12.02 11.89
N ASN A 46 -6.76 -12.20 11.71
CA ASN A 46 -5.74 -11.94 12.71
C ASN A 46 -4.49 -11.34 12.06
N ILE A 47 -3.69 -10.63 12.86
CA ILE A 47 -2.43 -10.03 12.42
C ILE A 47 -1.46 -11.06 11.81
N GLY A 48 -1.50 -12.32 12.26
CA GLY A 48 -0.62 -13.39 11.74
C GLY A 48 -1.07 -14.00 10.40
N ASP A 49 -2.23 -13.63 9.88
CA ASP A 49 -2.81 -14.30 8.69
C ASP A 49 -2.08 -13.93 7.38
N THR A 50 -1.32 -12.82 7.36
CA THR A 50 -0.81 -12.23 6.11
C THR A 50 0.09 -13.16 5.29
N GLU A 51 0.96 -13.94 5.94
CA GLU A 51 1.91 -14.83 5.27
C GLU A 51 1.19 -15.98 4.57
N ALA A 52 0.24 -16.61 5.26
CA ALA A 52 -0.46 -17.77 4.75
C ALA A 52 -1.57 -17.40 3.76
N LYS A 53 -2.22 -16.25 3.94
CA LYS A 53 -3.40 -15.85 3.15
C LYS A 53 -3.12 -14.90 2.00
N LEU A 54 -1.98 -14.21 2.00
CA LEU A 54 -1.56 -13.33 0.90
C LEU A 54 -0.28 -13.84 0.23
N PRO A 55 -0.31 -15.05 -0.37
CA PRO A 55 0.79 -15.53 -1.19
C PRO A 55 0.99 -14.59 -2.38
N GLY A 56 2.23 -14.42 -2.83
CA GLY A 56 2.58 -13.53 -3.95
C GLY A 56 2.53 -12.03 -3.65
N ALA A 57 1.81 -11.59 -2.60
CA ALA A 57 1.74 -10.18 -2.24
C ALA A 57 3.14 -9.60 -1.95
N PRO A 58 3.39 -8.31 -2.26
CA PRO A 58 4.62 -7.65 -1.83
C PRO A 58 4.80 -7.74 -0.30
N ALA A 59 6.03 -8.00 0.15
CA ALA A 59 6.34 -8.05 1.58
C ALA A 59 5.98 -6.73 2.29
N SER A 60 6.12 -5.60 1.59
CA SER A 60 5.72 -4.27 2.06
C SER A 60 4.21 -4.17 2.30
N PHE A 61 3.38 -4.76 1.45
CA PHE A 61 1.92 -4.77 1.63
C PHE A 61 1.52 -5.64 2.82
N ARG A 62 2.09 -6.86 2.96
CA ARG A 62 1.85 -7.72 4.13
C ARG A 62 2.23 -7.01 5.43
N SER A 63 3.38 -6.35 5.47
CA SER A 63 3.82 -5.58 6.62
C SER A 63 2.86 -4.42 6.94
N TYR A 64 2.41 -3.70 5.91
CA TYR A 64 1.44 -2.63 6.03
C TYR A 64 0.10 -3.11 6.61
N ALA A 65 -0.49 -4.20 6.07
CA ALA A 65 -1.74 -4.76 6.55
C ALA A 65 -1.65 -5.18 8.03
N ARG A 66 -0.55 -5.84 8.43
CA ARG A 66 -0.29 -6.15 9.85
C ARG A 66 -0.23 -4.91 10.73
N SER A 67 0.44 -3.86 10.25
CA SER A 67 0.56 -2.60 10.97
C SER A 67 -0.80 -1.93 11.16
N GLN A 68 -1.64 -1.90 10.12
CA GLN A 68 -3.01 -1.36 10.19
C GLN A 68 -3.88 -2.11 11.20
N MET A 69 -3.91 -3.45 11.14
CA MET A 69 -4.66 -4.25 12.11
C MET A 69 -4.15 -4.07 13.55
N ARG A 70 -2.82 -3.94 13.70
CA ARG A 70 -2.20 -3.69 15.01
C ARG A 70 -2.56 -2.31 15.56
N ALA A 71 -2.47 -1.26 14.74
CA ALA A 71 -2.86 0.09 15.11
C ALA A 71 -4.34 0.15 15.50
N THR A 72 -5.22 -0.49 14.74
CA THR A 72 -6.65 -0.58 15.08
C THR A 72 -6.84 -1.26 16.44
N TRP A 73 -6.16 -2.37 16.69
CA TRP A 73 -6.25 -3.05 18.00
C TRP A 73 -5.69 -2.20 19.14
N GLN A 74 -4.51 -1.60 18.97
CA GLN A 74 -3.80 -0.87 20.03
C GLN A 74 -4.43 0.49 20.30
N ASP A 75 -4.65 1.27 19.25
CA ASP A 75 -4.99 2.69 19.34
C ASP A 75 -6.49 2.92 19.40
N TYR A 76 -7.29 2.17 18.61
CA TYR A 76 -8.74 2.33 18.57
C TYR A 76 -9.45 1.45 19.61
N LEU A 77 -9.05 0.18 19.74
CA LEU A 77 -9.68 -0.77 20.68
C LEU A 77 -9.02 -0.82 22.06
N GLY A 78 -8.03 0.04 22.30
CA GLY A 78 -7.33 0.22 23.58
C GLY A 78 -6.37 -0.91 23.96
N GLY A 79 -5.89 -1.70 23.00
CA GLY A 79 -4.91 -2.76 23.23
C GLY A 79 -5.40 -3.92 24.09
N ARG A 80 -6.71 -4.01 24.34
CA ARG A 80 -7.32 -5.04 25.19
C ARG A 80 -7.10 -6.43 24.59
N PRO A 81 -6.57 -7.43 25.34
CA PRO A 81 -6.31 -8.77 24.81
C PRO A 81 -7.54 -9.43 24.16
N ALA A 82 -8.73 -9.24 24.73
CA ALA A 82 -9.99 -9.74 24.18
C ALA A 82 -10.32 -9.21 22.78
N CYS A 83 -9.77 -8.04 22.41
CA CYS A 83 -10.06 -7.36 21.14
C CYS A 83 -9.02 -7.63 20.05
N LYS A 84 -8.00 -8.46 20.31
CA LYS A 84 -6.89 -8.66 19.37
C LYS A 84 -7.30 -9.25 18.01
N GLY A 85 -8.39 -10.01 17.97
CA GLY A 85 -8.95 -10.61 16.74
C GLY A 85 -10.19 -9.88 16.19
N VAL A 86 -10.44 -8.66 16.64
CA VAL A 86 -11.57 -7.83 16.18
C VAL A 86 -11.27 -7.11 14.86
N PRO A 87 -10.09 -6.48 14.65
CA PRO A 87 -9.79 -5.81 13.39
C PRO A 87 -9.55 -6.83 12.27
N HIS A 88 -10.29 -6.72 11.18
CA HIS A 88 -10.18 -7.53 9.97
C HIS A 88 -9.86 -6.63 8.78
N ILE A 89 -9.05 -7.15 7.85
CA ILE A 89 -8.84 -6.55 6.54
C ILE A 89 -9.27 -7.57 5.50
N THR A 90 -10.15 -7.17 4.59
CA THR A 90 -10.46 -7.94 3.39
C THR A 90 -9.72 -7.32 2.21
N VAL A 91 -9.06 -8.15 1.40
CA VAL A 91 -8.40 -7.77 0.16
C VAL A 91 -9.17 -8.43 -0.98
N ARG A 92 -9.71 -7.61 -1.89
CA ARG A 92 -10.49 -8.04 -3.06
C ARG A 92 -9.66 -7.99 -4.34
N GLY A 93 -8.70 -7.07 -4.41
CA GLY A 93 -7.71 -7.01 -5.50
C GLY A 93 -6.41 -6.40 -5.01
N LEU A 94 -5.29 -6.89 -5.55
CA LEU A 94 -3.95 -6.40 -5.23
C LEU A 94 -3.07 -6.48 -6.48
N ARG A 95 -2.61 -5.33 -6.98
CA ARG A 95 -1.56 -5.27 -7.99
C ARG A 95 -0.19 -5.13 -7.33
N THR A 96 0.79 -5.83 -7.88
CA THR A 96 2.18 -5.85 -7.36
C THR A 96 2.91 -4.51 -7.51
N ASP A 97 2.45 -3.63 -8.41
CA ASP A 97 2.96 -2.27 -8.64
C ASP A 97 2.53 -1.25 -7.57
N GLY A 98 1.64 -1.65 -6.65
CA GLY A 98 1.33 -0.85 -5.48
C GLY A 98 -0.09 -0.32 -5.40
N PHE A 99 -1.08 -1.03 -5.93
CA PHE A 99 -2.50 -0.73 -5.73
C PHE A 99 -3.24 -1.90 -5.09
N ALA A 100 -4.17 -1.63 -4.18
CA ALA A 100 -5.01 -2.64 -3.55
C ALA A 100 -6.39 -2.11 -3.22
N TYR A 101 -7.38 -2.99 -3.21
CA TYR A 101 -8.77 -2.67 -2.90
C TYR A 101 -9.37 -3.71 -1.96
N GLY A 102 -10.25 -3.25 -1.06
CA GLY A 102 -11.01 -4.12 -0.19
C GLY A 102 -11.68 -3.37 0.95
N ASP A 103 -11.64 -3.93 2.15
CA ASP A 103 -12.38 -3.41 3.30
C ASP A 103 -11.52 -3.45 4.58
N VAL A 104 -11.76 -2.47 5.45
CA VAL A 104 -11.36 -2.52 6.87
C VAL A 104 -12.64 -2.71 7.67
N SER A 105 -12.62 -3.61 8.65
CA SER A 105 -13.79 -3.81 9.51
C SER A 105 -13.38 -4.26 10.91
N GLU A 106 -14.19 -3.88 11.88
CA GLU A 106 -14.11 -4.34 13.26
C GLU A 106 -15.35 -5.18 13.55
N ARG A 107 -15.16 -6.47 13.83
CA ARG A 107 -16.28 -7.35 14.17
C ARG A 107 -16.47 -7.41 15.69
N PRO A 108 -17.57 -6.88 16.24
CA PRO A 108 -17.82 -6.89 17.68
C PRO A 108 -17.72 -8.29 18.30
N ARG A 109 -17.22 -8.34 19.54
CA ARG A 109 -17.09 -9.56 20.35
C ARG A 109 -17.39 -9.24 21.83
N PRO A 110 -17.71 -10.25 22.66
CA PRO A 110 -17.82 -10.03 24.10
C PRO A 110 -16.56 -9.33 24.66
N GLY A 111 -16.75 -8.20 25.35
CA GLY A 111 -15.66 -7.35 25.85
C GLY A 111 -15.10 -6.31 24.87
N CYS A 112 -15.59 -6.30 23.62
CA CYS A 112 -15.17 -5.43 22.53
C CYS A 112 -16.40 -5.09 21.65
N GLN A 113 -17.23 -4.17 22.13
CA GLN A 113 -18.52 -3.83 21.49
C GLN A 113 -18.35 -2.89 20.29
N ASP A 114 -17.21 -2.21 20.19
CA ASP A 114 -16.90 -1.29 19.09
C ASP A 114 -16.81 -2.07 17.77
N GLY A 115 -17.49 -1.57 16.75
CA GLY A 115 -17.64 -2.24 15.47
C GLY A 115 -17.93 -1.26 14.35
N GLY A 116 -17.58 -1.67 13.14
CA GLY A 116 -17.72 -0.84 11.96
C GLY A 116 -17.07 -1.48 10.77
N GLY A 117 -17.13 -0.77 9.65
CA GLY A 117 -16.37 -1.12 8.48
C GLY A 117 -16.53 -0.10 7.39
N TYR A 118 -15.56 -0.06 6.50
CA TYR A 118 -15.55 0.83 5.37
C TYR A 118 -14.75 0.20 4.24
N VAL A 119 -15.09 0.60 3.02
CA VAL A 119 -14.33 0.26 1.82
C VAL A 119 -13.04 1.07 1.81
N ALA A 120 -11.94 0.40 1.52
CA ALA A 120 -10.62 0.99 1.48
C ALA A 120 -9.93 0.73 0.14
N ILE A 121 -9.29 1.78 -0.37
CA ILE A 121 -8.33 1.69 -1.48
C ILE A 121 -6.97 2.10 -0.93
N TRP A 122 -6.00 1.23 -1.12
CA TRP A 122 -4.62 1.45 -0.73
C TRP A 122 -3.75 1.62 -1.95
N ALA A 123 -2.79 2.52 -1.86
CA ALA A 123 -1.81 2.69 -2.91
C ALA A 123 -0.45 3.06 -2.34
N VAL A 124 0.61 2.72 -3.08
CA VAL A 124 1.97 3.16 -2.77
C VAL A 124 2.08 4.65 -3.13
N ARG A 125 2.42 5.46 -2.13
CA ARG A 125 2.64 6.90 -2.28
C ARG A 125 3.94 7.27 -1.59
N LYS A 126 4.86 7.87 -2.35
CA LYS A 126 6.21 8.21 -1.87
C LYS A 126 6.93 6.98 -1.29
N GLY A 127 6.83 5.84 -1.97
CA GLY A 127 7.51 4.59 -1.60
C GLY A 127 6.89 3.79 -0.45
N ALA A 128 5.74 4.20 0.09
CA ALA A 128 5.06 3.48 1.17
C ALA A 128 3.57 3.28 0.88
N TRP A 129 3.04 2.15 1.31
CA TRP A 129 1.61 1.88 1.28
C TRP A 129 0.85 2.85 2.18
N LYS A 130 -0.24 3.39 1.64
CA LYS A 130 -1.17 4.27 2.36
C LYS A 130 -2.60 3.93 1.96
N GLN A 131 -3.53 4.09 2.89
CA GLN A 131 -4.94 4.19 2.55
C GLN A 131 -5.15 5.57 1.90
N VAL A 132 -5.50 5.57 0.62
CA VAL A 132 -5.73 6.80 -0.15
C VAL A 132 -7.22 7.14 -0.24
N ILE A 133 -8.09 6.13 -0.09
CA ILE A 133 -9.53 6.29 0.07
C ILE A 133 -10.00 5.35 1.18
N GLY A 134 -10.80 5.87 2.10
CA GLY A 134 -11.62 5.11 3.04
C GLY A 134 -13.01 5.74 3.06
N THR A 135 -14.06 4.96 2.80
CA THR A 135 -15.42 5.48 2.60
C THR A 135 -16.48 4.41 2.85
N GLN A 136 -17.68 4.83 3.23
CA GLN A 136 -18.87 3.96 3.22
C GLN A 136 -19.70 4.12 1.93
N ASP A 137 -19.47 5.19 1.17
CA ASP A 137 -20.12 5.50 -0.09
C ASP A 137 -19.25 5.14 -1.31
N VAL A 138 -19.86 5.07 -2.50
CA VAL A 138 -19.14 4.89 -3.77
C VAL A 138 -18.19 6.08 -4.01
N PRO A 139 -16.88 5.86 -4.26
CA PRO A 139 -15.96 6.95 -4.59
C PRO A 139 -16.36 7.67 -5.87
N THR A 140 -16.19 9.00 -5.91
CA THR A 140 -16.41 9.78 -7.14
C THR A 140 -15.37 9.45 -8.21
N CYS A 141 -15.76 9.43 -9.49
CA CYS A 141 -14.86 9.12 -10.61
C CYS A 141 -13.63 10.05 -10.62
N ALA A 142 -13.86 11.37 -10.50
CA ALA A 142 -12.79 12.37 -10.43
C ALA A 142 -11.77 12.13 -9.30
N ARG A 143 -12.17 11.50 -8.18
CA ARG A 143 -11.26 11.15 -7.09
C ARG A 143 -10.42 9.92 -7.40
N LEU A 144 -11.03 8.92 -8.05
CA LEU A 144 -10.32 7.72 -8.49
C LEU A 144 -9.29 8.06 -9.56
N GLU A 145 -9.69 8.82 -10.58
CA GLU A 145 -8.82 9.28 -11.66
C GLU A 145 -7.67 10.14 -11.16
N LYS A 146 -7.95 11.11 -10.27
CA LYS A 146 -6.89 11.96 -9.66
C LYS A 146 -5.85 11.14 -8.89
N LEU A 147 -6.22 9.97 -8.41
CA LEU A 147 -5.34 9.07 -7.68
C LEU A 147 -4.81 7.93 -8.57
N ASP A 148 -5.07 7.97 -9.87
CA ASP A 148 -4.68 6.95 -10.84
C ASP A 148 -5.07 5.55 -10.34
N ILE A 149 -6.28 5.40 -9.79
CA ILE A 149 -6.74 4.12 -9.26
C ILE A 149 -7.14 3.26 -10.46
N PRO A 150 -6.47 2.12 -10.69
CA PRO A 150 -6.85 1.26 -11.80
C PRO A 150 -8.16 0.54 -11.46
N SER A 151 -8.98 0.30 -12.46
CA SER A 151 -10.28 -0.36 -12.31
C SER A 151 -10.16 -1.87 -12.07
N ASP A 152 -9.09 -2.49 -12.58
CA ASP A 152 -8.85 -3.93 -12.55
C ASP A 152 -8.59 -4.51 -11.16
N ILE A 153 -8.27 -3.68 -10.16
CA ILE A 153 -8.21 -4.10 -8.74
C ILE A 153 -9.61 -4.38 -8.14
N GLY A 154 -10.67 -4.28 -8.94
CA GLY A 154 -12.05 -4.55 -8.54
C GLY A 154 -12.87 -3.31 -8.21
N VAL A 155 -12.39 -2.12 -8.60
CA VAL A 155 -13.15 -0.87 -8.54
C VAL A 155 -13.77 -0.67 -9.93
N THR A 156 -14.99 -1.16 -10.13
CA THR A 156 -15.65 -1.15 -11.45
C THR A 156 -16.70 -0.06 -11.61
N GLN A 157 -16.99 0.69 -10.55
CA GLN A 157 -18.01 1.72 -10.53
C GLN A 157 -17.56 2.93 -9.72
N CYS A 158 -18.07 4.09 -10.09
CA CYS A 158 -17.79 5.35 -9.42
C CYS A 158 -18.99 6.31 -9.51
N ALA A 159 -19.00 7.33 -8.66
CA ALA A 159 -20.07 8.32 -8.62
C ALA A 159 -19.76 9.53 -9.51
N GLU A 160 -20.75 9.95 -10.32
CA GLU A 160 -20.77 11.21 -11.05
C GLU A 160 -22.05 11.98 -10.69
N GLY A 161 -21.90 13.01 -9.85
CA GLY A 161 -23.07 13.71 -9.31
C GLY A 161 -23.93 12.79 -8.45
N ALA A 162 -25.17 12.53 -8.89
CA ALA A 162 -26.10 11.63 -8.21
C ALA A 162 -26.12 10.20 -8.77
N ASP A 163 -25.43 9.97 -9.89
CA ASP A 163 -25.45 8.70 -10.61
C ASP A 163 -24.23 7.85 -10.24
N VAL A 164 -24.40 6.52 -10.32
CA VAL A 164 -23.31 5.55 -10.27
C VAL A 164 -23.11 5.01 -11.68
N VAL A 165 -21.91 5.23 -12.22
CA VAL A 165 -21.52 4.84 -13.58
C VAL A 165 -20.41 3.82 -13.55
N ASP A 166 -20.17 3.15 -14.67
CA ASP A 166 -19.04 2.24 -14.81
C ASP A 166 -17.73 3.02 -14.79
N TYR A 167 -16.74 2.50 -14.07
CA TYR A 167 -15.40 3.06 -13.96
C TYR A 167 -14.41 2.19 -14.73
N VAL A 168 -13.71 2.80 -15.68
CA VAL A 168 -12.67 2.15 -16.47
C VAL A 168 -11.43 3.04 -16.44
N HIS A 169 -10.34 2.50 -15.93
CA HIS A 169 -9.05 3.17 -15.84
C HIS A 169 -7.97 2.08 -15.74
N ASP A 170 -6.95 2.12 -16.60
CA ASP A 170 -5.90 1.11 -16.68
C ASP A 170 -4.65 1.46 -15.84
#